data_AF-A0A945Y141-F1
#
_entry.id   AF-A0A945Y141-F1
#
_cell.length_a   1.000
_cell.length_b   1.000
_cell.length_c   1.000
_cell.angle_alpha   90.00
_cell.angle_beta   90.00
_cell.angle_gamma   90.00
#
_symmetry.space_group_name_H-M   'P 1'
#
loop_
_entity.id
_entity.type
_entity.pdbx_description
1 polymer ?
#
loop_
_entity_poly.entity_id
_entity_poly.type
_entity_poly.pdbx_seq_one_letter_code
_entity_poly.pdbx_strand_id
1 'polypeptide(L)'
;FQADLDGVAGEEVAYTYFNQDLGKWVLRAEAVDGSFSSEWLIQDSDMVFATDVLGVVDTNADGLPELMVKVGGGAYTQSIGFAVVRDCEVEPTRNLEGGVWTWAVGASVQNIGGFECTNGYVRFETASLTGASVWLVHSYKNSLNGIVWESTGTAGSNYVGETDDDTPPFESGYVCPTLPSMMVDVG
;
A
#
# COMPACT_ATOMS: atom_id res chain seq x y z
N PHE A 1 -9.41 10.84 0.24
CA PHE A 1 -8.79 10.94 1.57
C PHE A 1 -8.33 12.37 1.79
N GLN A 2 -8.37 12.91 3.02
CA GLN A 2 -7.94 14.28 3.34
C GLN A 2 -7.12 14.28 4.64
N ALA A 3 -5.89 14.81 4.58
CA ALA A 3 -5.00 15.07 5.72
C ALA A 3 -3.83 15.95 5.27
N ASP A 4 -2.97 16.36 6.21
CA ASP A 4 -1.61 16.85 5.93
C ASP A 4 -0.76 15.70 5.37
N LEU A 5 -0.37 15.79 4.10
CA LEU A 5 0.38 14.74 3.39
C LEU A 5 1.84 15.10 3.13
N ASP A 6 2.21 16.38 3.23
CA ASP A 6 3.55 16.89 2.90
C ASP A 6 4.28 17.53 4.10
N GLY A 7 3.66 17.53 5.28
CA GLY A 7 4.20 18.08 6.52
C GLY A 7 4.19 19.61 6.56
N VAL A 8 3.54 20.26 5.60
CA VAL A 8 3.35 21.71 5.55
C VAL A 8 1.97 22.04 6.09
N ALA A 9 1.88 23.15 6.84
CA ALA A 9 0.61 23.58 7.41
C ALA A 9 -0.46 23.78 6.33
N GLY A 10 -1.45 22.88 6.32
CA GLY A 10 -2.44 22.76 5.26
C GLY A 10 -3.05 21.36 5.31
N GLU A 11 -4.05 21.12 4.48
CA GLU A 11 -4.51 19.77 4.21
C GLU A 11 -4.55 19.56 2.70
N GLU A 12 -4.25 18.34 2.30
CA GLU A 12 -4.31 17.85 0.95
C GLU A 12 -5.44 16.85 0.81
N VAL A 13 -6.01 16.80 -0.39
CA VAL A 13 -6.95 15.75 -0.78
C VAL A 13 -6.24 14.79 -1.73
N ALA A 14 -6.26 13.51 -1.39
CA ALA A 14 -5.80 12.43 -2.27
C ALA A 14 -6.96 11.56 -2.72
N TYR A 15 -7.09 11.33 -4.02
CA TYR A 15 -8.14 10.49 -4.60
C TYR A 15 -7.69 9.87 -5.92
N THR A 16 -8.42 8.84 -6.34
CA THR A 16 -8.16 8.14 -7.60
C THR A 16 -9.29 8.41 -8.58
N TYR A 17 -8.95 8.48 -9.86
CA TYR A 17 -9.94 8.56 -10.93
C TYR A 17 -9.48 7.80 -12.16
N PHE A 18 -10.44 7.35 -12.97
CA PHE A 18 -10.15 6.65 -14.21
C PHE A 18 -9.96 7.65 -15.35
N ASN A 19 -8.76 7.69 -15.93
CA ASN A 19 -8.47 8.47 -17.13
C ASN A 19 -8.86 7.64 -18.36
N GLN A 20 -9.93 8.06 -19.05
CA GLN A 20 -10.46 7.33 -20.21
C GLN A 20 -9.53 7.36 -21.42
N ASP A 21 -8.78 8.44 -21.61
CA ASP A 21 -7.86 8.59 -22.75
C ASP A 21 -6.67 7.64 -22.64
N LEU A 22 -6.20 7.43 -21.40
CA LEU A 22 -5.10 6.51 -21.11
C LEU A 22 -5.57 5.07 -20.86
N GLY A 23 -6.85 4.88 -20.53
CA GLY A 23 -7.40 3.58 -20.12
C GLY A 23 -6.81 3.10 -18.79
N LYS A 24 -6.44 4.03 -17.91
CA LYS A 24 -5.67 3.78 -16.68
C LYS A 24 -6.23 4.60 -15.53
N TRP A 25 -6.02 4.11 -14.31
CA TRP A 25 -6.26 4.87 -13.09
C TRP A 25 -5.12 5.82 -12.80
N VAL A 26 -5.46 6.98 -12.26
CA VAL A 26 -4.54 8.02 -11.83
C VAL A 26 -4.80 8.29 -10.35
N LEU A 27 -3.73 8.37 -9.57
CA LEU A 27 -3.75 8.95 -8.23
C LEU A 27 -3.47 10.45 -8.36
N ARG A 28 -4.31 11.27 -7.73
CA ARG A 28 -4.09 12.71 -7.61
C ARG A 28 -3.99 13.09 -6.15
N ALA A 29 -3.04 13.96 -5.84
CA ALA A 29 -2.99 14.70 -4.59
C ALA A 29 -2.94 16.20 -4.89
N GLU A 30 -3.71 16.98 -4.15
CA GLU A 30 -3.77 18.44 -4.31
C GLU A 30 -4.02 19.11 -2.96
N ALA A 31 -3.40 20.27 -2.74
CA ALA A 31 -3.69 21.08 -1.56
C ALA A 31 -5.10 21.66 -1.65
N VAL A 32 -5.82 21.70 -0.52
CA VAL A 32 -7.19 22.27 -0.45
C VAL A 32 -7.22 23.75 -0.84
N ASP A 33 -6.12 24.48 -0.59
CA ASP A 33 -5.98 25.88 -0.97
C ASP A 33 -5.56 26.11 -2.44
N GLY A 34 -5.30 25.03 -3.18
CA GLY A 34 -4.87 25.05 -4.57
C GLY A 34 -3.40 25.41 -4.79
N SER A 35 -2.58 25.43 -3.75
CA SER A 35 -1.14 25.76 -3.83
C SER A 35 -0.32 24.73 -4.62
N PHE A 36 -0.73 23.46 -4.63
CA PHE A 36 -0.17 22.44 -5.52
C PHE A 36 -1.21 21.41 -5.99
N SER A 37 -0.89 20.74 -7.09
CA SER A 37 -1.58 19.56 -7.59
C SER A 37 -0.58 18.67 -8.31
N SER A 38 -0.57 17.37 -8.00
CA SER A 38 0.29 16.39 -8.63
C SER A 38 -0.46 15.09 -8.90
N GLU A 39 -0.07 14.42 -9.98
CA GLU A 39 -0.74 13.22 -10.49
C GLU A 39 0.29 12.13 -10.76
N TRP A 40 -0.04 10.90 -10.35
CA TRP A 40 0.71 9.69 -10.65
C TRP A 40 -0.16 8.71 -11.44
N LEU A 41 0.28 8.39 -12.66
CA LEU A 41 -0.34 7.36 -13.49
C LEU A 41 0.01 5.96 -12.97
N ILE A 42 -1.00 5.19 -12.58
CA ILE A 42 -0.83 3.85 -12.04
C ILE A 42 -0.68 2.88 -13.22
N GLN A 43 0.58 2.61 -13.61
CA GLN A 43 0.90 1.92 -14.87
C GLN A 43 0.25 0.54 -15.00
N ASP A 44 0.21 -0.24 -13.92
CA ASP A 44 -0.33 -1.60 -13.92
C ASP A 44 -1.85 -1.67 -13.70
N SER A 45 -2.51 -0.51 -13.58
CA SER A 45 -3.96 -0.45 -13.46
C SER A 45 -4.67 -0.71 -14.79
N ASP A 46 -5.93 -1.10 -14.74
CA ASP A 46 -6.79 -1.21 -15.91
C ASP A 46 -8.26 -0.95 -15.53
N MET A 47 -9.15 -1.02 -16.52
CA MET A 47 -10.59 -0.80 -16.31
C MET A 47 -11.31 -1.94 -15.58
N VAL A 48 -10.66 -3.08 -15.37
CA VAL A 48 -11.29 -4.30 -14.85
C VAL A 48 -11.54 -4.18 -13.36
N PHE A 49 -10.80 -3.33 -12.66
CA PHE A 49 -11.00 -3.07 -11.23
C PHE A 49 -10.95 -1.57 -10.92
N ALA A 50 -11.64 -1.17 -9.85
CA ALA A 50 -11.50 0.17 -9.30
C ALA A 50 -10.29 0.28 -8.39
N THR A 51 -9.52 1.34 -8.57
CA THR A 51 -8.44 1.78 -7.69
C THR A 51 -8.98 2.80 -6.69
N ASP A 52 -8.55 2.72 -5.44
CA ASP A 52 -8.95 3.64 -4.37
C ASP A 52 -7.76 3.95 -3.45
N VAL A 53 -7.83 5.07 -2.74
CA VAL A 53 -6.95 5.38 -1.60
C VAL A 53 -7.54 4.72 -0.36
N LEU A 54 -6.88 3.68 0.11
CA LEU A 54 -7.37 2.84 1.21
C LEU A 54 -7.12 3.46 2.58
N GLY A 55 -6.15 4.35 2.69
CA GLY A 55 -5.77 5.00 3.93
C GLY A 55 -4.40 5.67 3.82
N VAL A 56 -3.91 6.12 4.97
CA VAL A 56 -2.60 6.76 5.13
C VAL A 56 -1.97 6.33 6.44
N VAL A 57 -0.66 6.20 6.45
CA VAL A 57 0.12 5.82 7.64
C VAL A 57 1.55 6.31 7.46
N ASP A 58 2.15 6.84 8.52
CA ASP A 58 3.57 7.20 8.54
C ASP A 58 4.41 5.96 8.92
N THR A 59 4.71 5.14 7.93
CA THR A 59 5.31 3.81 8.09
C THR A 59 6.83 3.86 8.29
N ASN A 60 7.45 5.02 8.23
CA ASN A 60 8.88 5.21 8.49
C ASN A 60 9.16 6.21 9.62
N ALA A 61 8.11 6.82 10.17
CA ALA A 61 8.18 7.84 11.21
C ALA A 61 8.99 9.08 10.76
N ASP A 62 8.94 9.44 9.48
CA ASP A 62 9.60 10.62 8.92
C ASP A 62 8.73 11.89 8.96
N GLY A 63 7.47 11.76 9.38
CA GLY A 63 6.50 12.84 9.45
C GLY A 63 5.74 13.10 8.15
N LEU A 64 6.02 12.36 7.08
CA LEU A 64 5.31 12.42 5.80
C LEU A 64 4.52 11.11 5.61
N PRO A 65 3.19 11.12 5.79
CA PRO A 65 2.43 9.88 5.75
C PRO A 65 2.38 9.28 4.34
N GLU A 66 2.57 7.96 4.23
CA GLU A 66 2.38 7.26 2.98
C GLU A 66 0.89 6.95 2.72
N LEU A 67 0.45 7.25 1.49
CA LEU A 67 -0.83 6.85 0.92
C LEU A 67 -0.81 5.37 0.58
N MET A 68 -1.76 4.60 1.13
CA MET A 68 -2.04 3.23 0.70
C MET A 68 -3.00 3.23 -0.47
N VAL A 69 -2.57 2.66 -1.60
CA VAL A 69 -3.33 2.74 -2.85
C VAL A 69 -3.50 1.35 -3.46
N LYS A 70 -4.72 1.03 -3.89
CA LYS A 70 -4.96 -0.18 -4.67
C LYS A 70 -4.50 0.01 -6.11
N VAL A 71 -3.33 -0.51 -6.46
CA VAL A 71 -2.69 -0.27 -7.76
C VAL A 71 -2.97 -1.36 -8.79
N GLY A 72 -3.43 -2.53 -8.34
CA GLY A 72 -3.66 -3.73 -9.15
C GLY A 72 -4.80 -4.59 -8.59
N GLY A 73 -5.36 -5.49 -9.40
CA GLY A 73 -6.22 -6.54 -8.87
C GLY A 73 -6.83 -7.48 -9.90
N GLY A 74 -7.27 -8.62 -9.39
CA GLY A 74 -8.02 -9.66 -10.09
C GLY A 74 -9.14 -10.22 -9.21
N ALA A 75 -9.70 -11.38 -9.59
CA ALA A 75 -10.91 -11.93 -8.97
C ALA A 75 -10.79 -12.24 -7.46
N TYR A 76 -9.59 -12.57 -6.98
CA TYR A 76 -9.37 -13.04 -5.60
C TYR A 76 -8.20 -12.37 -4.89
N THR A 77 -7.40 -11.60 -5.62
CA THR A 77 -6.19 -10.94 -5.14
C THR A 77 -6.15 -9.51 -5.66
N GLN A 78 -5.72 -8.59 -4.82
CA GLN A 78 -5.49 -7.19 -5.11
C GLN A 78 -3.99 -6.91 -4.93
N SER A 79 -3.47 -5.92 -5.62
CA SER A 79 -2.11 -5.43 -5.41
C SER A 79 -2.20 -4.06 -4.79
N ILE A 80 -1.61 -3.90 -3.61
CA ILE A 80 -1.49 -2.62 -2.92
C ILE A 80 -0.10 -2.05 -3.16
N GLY A 81 -0.02 -0.76 -3.46
CA GLY A 81 1.21 0.01 -3.50
C GLY A 81 1.10 1.18 -2.53
N PHE A 82 2.23 1.84 -2.29
CA PHE A 82 2.29 3.03 -1.46
C PHE A 82 2.82 4.21 -2.27
N ALA A 83 2.38 5.42 -1.94
CA ALA A 83 2.90 6.66 -2.50
C ALA A 83 3.08 7.70 -1.38
N VAL A 84 3.99 8.64 -1.56
CA VAL A 84 4.23 9.76 -0.64
C VAL A 84 4.07 11.07 -1.39
N VAL A 85 3.61 12.12 -0.71
CA VAL A 85 3.68 13.48 -1.24
C VAL A 85 4.95 14.11 -0.70
N ARG A 86 5.86 14.48 -1.60
CA ARG A 86 7.13 15.12 -1.25
C ARG A 86 7.47 16.14 -2.32
N ASP A 87 7.97 17.30 -1.90
CA ASP A 87 8.35 18.38 -2.81
C ASP A 87 7.22 18.76 -3.80
N CYS A 88 5.97 18.79 -3.32
CA CYS A 88 4.74 19.01 -4.10
C CYS A 88 4.46 17.96 -5.20
N GLU A 89 5.14 16.80 -5.17
CA GLU A 89 4.96 15.71 -6.11
C GLU A 89 4.46 14.44 -5.43
N VAL A 90 3.57 13.72 -6.12
CA VAL A 90 3.15 12.37 -5.71
C VAL A 90 4.15 11.35 -6.25
N GLU A 91 4.89 10.71 -5.36
CA GLU A 91 5.90 9.71 -5.70
C GLU A 91 5.48 8.30 -5.23
N PRO A 92 5.35 7.31 -6.13
CA PRO A 92 5.15 5.94 -5.69
C PRO A 92 6.41 5.37 -5.06
N THR A 93 6.25 4.46 -4.10
CA THR A 93 7.35 3.65 -3.60
C THR A 93 7.85 2.74 -4.72
N ARG A 94 9.15 2.84 -5.04
CA ARG A 94 9.78 2.08 -6.11
C ARG A 94 10.74 1.01 -5.61
N ASN A 95 10.86 -0.02 -6.43
CA ASN A 95 11.90 -1.03 -6.30
C ASN A 95 13.19 -0.56 -7.00
N LEU A 96 14.28 -1.31 -6.84
CA LEU A 96 15.55 -1.00 -7.50
C LEU A 96 15.51 -0.95 -9.03
N GLU A 97 14.55 -1.64 -9.63
CA GLU A 97 14.36 -1.67 -11.08
C GLU A 97 13.52 -0.47 -11.56
N GLY A 98 13.09 0.41 -10.65
CA GLY A 98 12.26 1.58 -10.92
C GLY A 98 10.77 1.28 -11.05
N GLY A 99 10.37 0.01 -10.93
CA GLY A 99 8.98 -0.43 -10.88
C GLY A 99 8.31 -0.06 -9.56
N VAL A 100 6.98 0.07 -9.58
CA VAL A 100 6.19 0.31 -8.37
C VAL A 100 6.27 -0.93 -7.51
N TRP A 101 6.65 -0.77 -6.26
CA TRP A 101 6.67 -1.90 -5.34
C TRP A 101 5.26 -2.19 -4.85
N THR A 102 4.85 -3.46 -4.94
CA THR A 102 3.48 -3.87 -4.64
C THR A 102 3.42 -5.12 -3.79
N TRP A 103 2.32 -5.25 -3.06
CA TRP A 103 2.04 -6.38 -2.18
C TRP A 103 0.71 -7.01 -2.54
N ALA A 104 0.70 -8.32 -2.72
CA ALA A 104 -0.52 -9.07 -3.00
C ALA A 104 -1.34 -9.23 -1.72
N VAL A 105 -2.60 -8.81 -1.75
CA VAL A 105 -3.57 -9.00 -0.67
C VAL A 105 -4.77 -9.77 -1.18
N GLY A 106 -5.26 -10.72 -0.40
CA GLY A 106 -6.39 -11.57 -0.78
C GLY A 106 -6.06 -13.04 -0.65
N ALA A 107 -7.05 -13.89 -0.89
CA ALA A 107 -6.91 -15.33 -0.73
C ALA A 107 -7.51 -16.08 -1.90
N SER A 108 -6.85 -17.16 -2.29
CA SER A 108 -7.34 -18.23 -3.13
C SER A 108 -7.15 -19.57 -2.39
N VAL A 109 -7.62 -20.66 -2.99
CA VAL A 109 -7.39 -22.03 -2.46
C VAL A 109 -5.90 -22.41 -2.39
N GLN A 110 -5.02 -21.69 -3.08
CA GLN A 110 -3.59 -22.01 -3.16
C GLN A 110 -2.68 -20.93 -2.58
N ASN A 111 -3.17 -19.71 -2.34
CA ASN A 111 -2.35 -18.61 -1.86
C ASN A 111 -3.15 -17.67 -0.98
N ILE A 112 -2.49 -17.07 0.00
CA ILE A 112 -3.06 -16.04 0.86
C ILE A 112 -2.04 -14.94 1.09
N GLY A 113 -2.50 -13.70 1.07
CA GLY A 113 -1.66 -12.51 1.26
C GLY A 113 -2.39 -11.47 2.09
N GLY A 114 -1.63 -10.79 2.94
CA GLY A 114 -2.11 -9.67 3.74
C GLY A 114 -0.98 -8.82 4.31
N PHE A 115 -1.33 -7.68 4.88
CA PHE A 115 -0.36 -6.87 5.62
C PHE A 115 -0.98 -6.08 6.77
N GLU A 116 -0.15 -5.73 7.74
CA GLU A 116 -0.46 -4.77 8.79
C GLU A 116 0.45 -3.55 8.66
N CYS A 117 -0.08 -2.37 8.96
CA CYS A 117 0.72 -1.15 9.07
C CYS A 117 0.69 -0.62 10.50
N THR A 118 1.80 -0.04 10.92
CA THR A 118 1.89 0.74 12.14
C THR A 118 2.81 1.93 11.88
N ASN A 119 2.82 2.91 12.78
CA ASN A 119 3.82 3.97 12.67
C ASN A 119 5.22 3.36 12.77
N GLY A 120 6.04 3.60 11.75
CA GLY A 120 7.42 3.11 11.66
C GLY A 120 7.63 1.72 11.03
N TYR A 121 6.58 0.98 10.62
CA TYR A 121 6.73 -0.14 9.67
C TYR A 121 5.42 -0.67 9.06
N VAL A 122 5.55 -1.40 7.96
CA VAL A 122 4.57 -2.35 7.39
C VAL A 122 5.09 -3.78 7.57
N ARG A 123 4.23 -4.70 8.02
CA ARG A 123 4.50 -6.13 7.98
C ARG A 123 3.62 -6.79 6.93
N PHE A 124 4.24 -7.53 6.02
CA PHE A 124 3.60 -8.26 4.94
C PHE A 124 3.71 -9.77 5.16
N GLU A 125 2.64 -10.50 4.87
CA GLU A 125 2.59 -11.94 5.01
C GLU A 125 2.03 -12.58 3.74
N THR A 126 2.69 -13.64 3.27
CA THR A 126 2.19 -14.51 2.22
C THR A 126 2.25 -15.95 2.68
N ALA A 127 1.28 -16.74 2.27
CA ALA A 127 1.38 -18.19 2.36
C ALA A 127 0.89 -18.85 1.08
N SER A 128 1.49 -19.98 0.74
CA SER A 128 1.08 -20.82 -0.40
C SER A 128 0.83 -22.25 0.05
N LEU A 129 -0.27 -22.85 -0.39
CA LEU A 129 -0.60 -24.24 -0.09
C LEU A 129 0.26 -25.16 -0.97
N THR A 130 1.07 -25.99 -0.34
CA THR A 130 1.85 -27.03 -1.02
C THR A 130 0.99 -28.26 -1.30
N GLY A 131 1.42 -29.12 -2.22
CA GLY A 131 0.69 -30.34 -2.59
C GLY A 131 0.54 -31.39 -1.47
N ALA A 132 1.10 -31.15 -0.29
CA ALA A 132 0.96 -32.01 0.90
C ALA A 132 -0.06 -31.46 1.92
N SER A 133 -0.92 -30.50 1.53
CA SER A 133 -1.81 -29.76 2.45
C SER A 133 -1.05 -28.99 3.53
N VAL A 134 0.17 -28.56 3.23
CA VAL A 134 1.01 -27.76 4.14
C VAL A 134 1.15 -26.35 3.58
N TRP A 135 0.91 -25.34 4.42
CA TRP A 135 1.14 -23.94 4.05
C TRP A 135 2.61 -23.54 4.23
N LEU A 136 3.21 -22.98 3.17
CA LEU A 136 4.51 -22.34 3.22
C LEU A 136 4.32 -20.84 3.48
N VAL A 137 4.76 -20.34 4.64
CA VAL A 137 4.55 -18.94 5.08
C VAL A 137 5.83 -18.11 4.99
N HIS A 138 5.70 -16.90 4.44
CA HIS A 138 6.72 -15.86 4.44
C HIS A 138 6.17 -14.60 5.10
N SER A 139 6.89 -14.06 6.09
CA SER A 139 6.58 -12.77 6.70
C SER A 139 7.75 -11.81 6.55
N TYR A 140 7.47 -10.55 6.24
CA TYR A 140 8.46 -9.49 6.04
C TYR A 140 8.03 -8.26 6.83
N LYS A 141 8.98 -7.53 7.40
CA LYS A 141 8.72 -6.27 8.12
C LYS A 141 9.64 -5.19 7.59
N ASN A 142 9.08 -4.12 7.05
CA ASN A 142 9.81 -3.07 6.33
C ASN A 142 9.32 -1.67 6.74
N SER A 143 10.23 -0.73 6.86
CA SER A 143 9.92 0.72 6.86
C SER A 143 9.93 1.23 5.41
N LEU A 144 8.95 2.03 4.99
CA LEU A 144 8.90 2.54 3.61
C LEU A 144 9.73 3.81 3.48
N ASN A 145 10.68 3.87 2.55
CA ASN A 145 11.37 5.12 2.23
C ASN A 145 11.22 5.28 0.72
N GLY A 146 10.39 6.21 0.26
CA GLY A 146 9.81 6.32 -1.09
C GLY A 146 10.71 6.12 -2.32
N ILE A 147 12.03 5.94 -2.19
CA ILE A 147 12.96 5.86 -3.31
C ILE A 147 13.73 4.52 -3.42
N VAL A 148 13.85 3.66 -2.40
CA VAL A 148 14.63 2.40 -2.56
C VAL A 148 14.19 1.27 -1.61
N TRP A 149 13.83 0.11 -2.19
CA TRP A 149 14.06 -1.21 -1.58
C TRP A 149 14.64 -2.22 -2.61
N GLU A 150 15.73 -2.92 -2.24
CA GLU A 150 15.96 -4.33 -2.61
C GLU A 150 15.25 -5.19 -1.58
N SER A 151 14.79 -6.39 -1.93
CA SER A 151 14.66 -7.43 -0.90
C SER A 151 16.05 -7.70 -0.32
N THR A 152 16.49 -6.93 0.67
CA THR A 152 17.60 -7.39 1.48
C THR A 152 17.08 -8.62 2.18
N GLY A 153 17.69 -9.77 1.90
CA GLY A 153 17.48 -11.01 2.64
C GLY A 153 17.89 -10.92 4.11
N THR A 154 17.68 -9.78 4.78
CA THR A 154 18.19 -9.50 6.12
C THR A 154 17.49 -8.31 6.82
N ALA A 155 16.17 -8.17 6.68
CA ALA A 155 15.35 -7.45 7.66
C ALA A 155 14.07 -8.25 7.98
N GLY A 156 14.21 -9.19 8.93
CA GLY A 156 13.08 -9.76 9.66
C GLY A 156 12.26 -10.85 8.96
N SER A 157 12.83 -11.58 7.97
CA SER A 157 12.17 -12.79 7.49
C SER A 157 12.13 -13.85 8.60
N ASN A 158 11.00 -13.95 9.31
CA ASN A 158 10.72 -15.11 10.14
C ASN A 158 10.00 -16.10 9.24
N TYR A 159 10.67 -17.20 8.88
CA TYR A 159 9.97 -18.39 8.42
C TYR A 159 9.15 -18.89 9.61
N VAL A 160 7.82 -18.86 9.49
CA VAL A 160 6.91 -19.30 10.56
C VAL A 160 6.25 -20.61 10.14
N GLY A 161 7.07 -21.65 10.05
CA GLY A 161 6.65 -23.06 10.14
C GLY A 161 5.80 -23.62 9.00
N GLU A 162 5.53 -24.91 9.15
CA GLU A 162 4.58 -25.72 8.38
C GLU A 162 3.39 -25.99 9.31
N THR A 163 2.16 -25.79 8.82
CA THR A 163 0.94 -26.21 9.53
C THR A 163 0.33 -27.37 8.77
N ASP A 164 0.16 -28.52 9.42
CA ASP A 164 -0.48 -29.74 8.85
C ASP A 164 -2.02 -29.60 8.71
N ASP A 165 -2.51 -28.39 8.43
CA ASP A 165 -3.94 -28.06 8.38
C ASP A 165 -4.27 -27.40 7.03
N ASP A 166 -5.41 -27.78 6.44
CA ASP A 166 -5.96 -27.16 5.24
C ASP A 166 -6.43 -25.71 5.51
N THR A 167 -6.55 -25.32 6.79
CA THR A 167 -6.94 -23.98 7.21
C THR A 167 -5.81 -22.96 6.96
N PRO A 168 -6.09 -21.79 6.36
CA PRO A 168 -5.06 -20.78 6.15
C PRO A 168 -4.44 -20.29 7.47
N PRO A 169 -3.12 -20.01 7.49
CA PRO A 169 -2.40 -19.65 8.71
C PRO A 169 -2.72 -18.25 9.25
N PHE A 170 -3.38 -17.40 8.45
CA PHE A 170 -3.85 -16.07 8.82
C PHE A 170 -5.02 -15.65 7.92
N GLU A 171 -5.73 -14.58 8.28
CA GLU A 171 -6.79 -14.00 7.44
C GLU A 171 -6.21 -13.13 6.33
N SER A 172 -6.78 -13.18 5.12
CA SER A 172 -6.41 -12.25 4.07
C SER A 172 -7.00 -10.88 4.33
N GLY A 173 -6.19 -9.85 4.10
CA GLY A 173 -6.65 -8.48 4.23
C GLY A 173 -5.52 -7.52 4.53
N TYR A 174 -5.90 -6.30 4.88
CA TYR A 174 -4.98 -5.28 5.36
C TYR A 174 -5.51 -4.68 6.66
N VAL A 175 -4.62 -4.43 7.62
CA VAL A 175 -4.94 -3.78 8.88
C VAL A 175 -4.00 -2.60 9.06
N CYS A 176 -4.47 -1.41 8.69
CA CYS A 176 -3.67 -0.20 8.82
C CYS A 176 -4.51 0.87 9.51
N PRO A 177 -3.93 1.60 10.49
CA PRO A 177 -4.61 2.73 11.07
C PRO A 177 -4.85 3.75 9.96
N THR A 178 -6.08 4.21 9.84
CA THR A 178 -6.32 5.49 9.18
C THR A 178 -5.78 6.57 10.12
N LEU A 179 -5.01 7.55 9.62
CA LEU A 179 -4.76 8.75 10.41
C LEU A 179 -6.10 9.23 10.99
N PRO A 180 -6.17 9.58 12.28
CA PRO A 180 -7.39 10.16 12.83
C PRO A 180 -7.74 11.35 11.94
N SER A 181 -8.95 11.37 11.39
CA SER A 181 -9.51 12.61 10.88
C SER A 181 -9.38 13.59 12.04
N MET A 182 -8.44 14.54 11.97
CA MET A 182 -8.34 15.53 13.01
C MET A 182 -9.67 16.28 12.91
N MET A 183 -10.55 16.06 13.88
CA MET A 183 -11.83 16.75 13.91
C MET A 183 -11.48 18.24 13.91
N VAL A 184 -11.84 18.93 12.84
CA VAL A 184 -11.82 20.38 12.80
C VAL A 184 -12.71 20.83 13.96
N ASP A 185 -12.09 21.24 15.07
CA ASP A 185 -12.79 21.96 16.12
C ASP A 185 -13.03 23.36 15.55
N VAL A 186 -14.19 23.55 14.95
CA VAL A 186 -14.63 24.85 14.46
C VAL A 186 -15.04 25.67 15.67
N GLY A 187 -14.04 26.27 16.34
CA GLY A 187 -14.21 27.29 17.38
C GLY A 187 -14.26 28.70 16.80
#